data_AF-A0A660XWP3-F1
#
_entry.id   AF-A0A660XWP3-F1
#
_cell.length_a   1.000
_cell.length_b   1.000
_cell.length_c   1.000
_cell.angle_alpha   90.00
_cell.angle_beta   90.00
_cell.angle_gamma   90.00
#
_symmetry.space_group_name_H-M   'P 1'
#
loop_
_entity.id
_entity.type
_entity.pdbx_description
1 polymer ?
#
loop_
_entity_poly.entity_id
_entity_poly.type
_entity_poly.pdbx_seq_one_letter_code
_entity_poly.pdbx_strand_id
1 'polypeptide(L)' 'MRVQEGPARDRGPRPRLSWVGEATDPDDRGQRQTAYRILVASSRENLDKDIGDLWDTGEVKSGETIHIPYGGGP' A
#
# COMPACT_ATOMS: atom_id res chain seq x y z
N MET A 1 22.05 -10.87 -35.70
CA MET A 1 21.88 -10.40 -34.31
C MET A 1 20.66 -11.11 -33.73
N ARG A 2 20.85 -12.06 -32.80
CA ARG A 2 19.75 -12.89 -32.28
C ARG A 2 18.96 -12.09 -31.24
N VAL A 3 17.64 -12.06 -31.40
CA VAL A 3 16.72 -11.69 -30.33
C VAL A 3 16.67 -12.89 -29.38
N GLN A 4 17.16 -12.70 -28.17
CA GLN A 4 17.05 -13.68 -27.10
C GLN A 4 15.82 -13.29 -26.26
N GLU A 5 14.68 -13.94 -26.52
CA GLU A 5 13.56 -13.92 -25.59
C GLU A 5 13.97 -14.70 -24.34
N GLY A 6 14.14 -13.98 -23.23
CA GLY A 6 14.32 -14.57 -21.91
C GLY A 6 12.98 -14.64 -21.18
N PRO A 7 12.69 -15.71 -20.43
CA PRO A 7 11.43 -15.84 -19.70
C PRO A 7 11.36 -14.77 -18.59
N ALA A 8 10.20 -14.10 -18.49
CA ALA A 8 9.73 -13.24 -17.40
C ALA A 8 10.82 -12.50 -16.58
N ARG A 9 11.24 -11.34 -17.07
CA ARG A 9 11.87 -10.28 -16.26
C ARG A 9 10.76 -9.25 -16.04
N ASP A 10 10.23 -9.01 -14.85
CA ASP A 10 10.97 -8.46 -13.72
C ASP A 10 10.05 -8.48 -12.48
N ARG A 11 10.47 -9.13 -11.39
CA ARG A 11 9.93 -8.84 -10.06
C ARG A 11 10.53 -7.50 -9.65
N GLY A 12 9.89 -6.40 -10.06
CA GLY A 12 10.31 -5.06 -9.69
C GLY A 12 10.45 -4.91 -8.17
N PRO A 13 11.28 -3.96 -7.69
CA PRO A 13 11.48 -3.75 -6.26
C PRO A 13 10.12 -3.54 -5.57
N ARG A 14 9.88 -4.25 -4.46
CA ARG A 14 8.66 -4.06 -3.67
C ARG A 14 8.63 -2.61 -3.18
N PRO A 15 7.71 -1.76 -3.67
CA PRO A 15 7.68 -0.37 -3.26
C PRO A 15 7.43 -0.28 -1.75
N ARG A 16 8.02 0.72 -1.12
CA ARG A 16 7.80 1.03 0.29
C ARG A 16 6.84 2.19 0.38
N LEU A 17 5.74 1.97 1.07
CA LEU A 17 4.71 2.97 1.31
C LEU A 17 5.07 3.76 2.57
N SER A 18 4.88 5.07 2.50
CA SER A 18 5.00 5.98 3.63
C SER A 18 3.93 7.05 3.50
N TRP A 19 3.35 7.46 4.63
CA TRP A 19 2.35 8.52 4.66
C TRP A 19 2.52 9.38 5.91
N VAL A 20 1.98 10.60 5.85
CA VAL A 20 1.96 11.52 6.98
C VAL A 20 0.50 11.64 7.42
N GLY A 21 0.23 11.32 8.69
CA GLY A 21 -1.08 11.55 9.28
C GLY A 21 -1.27 13.03 9.55
N GLU A 22 -2.41 13.57 9.13
CA GLU A 22 -2.84 14.93 9.47
C GLU A 22 -3.87 14.86 10.60
N ALA A 23 -3.78 15.78 11.55
CA ALA A 23 -4.79 15.89 12.60
C ALA A 23 -6.10 16.36 11.97
N THR A 24 -7.21 15.69 12.31
CA THR A 24 -8.53 16.06 11.79
C THR A 24 -9.01 17.39 12.36
N ASP A 25 -8.56 17.71 13.57
CA ASP A 25 -8.69 19.02 14.22
C ASP A 25 -7.28 19.60 14.47
N PRO A 26 -6.95 20.81 13.98
CA PRO A 26 -5.66 21.46 14.23
C PRO A 26 -5.35 21.76 15.71
N ASP A 27 -6.38 21.93 16.55
CA ASP A 27 -6.24 22.22 17.96
C ASP A 27 -6.00 20.96 18.80
N ASP A 28 -6.27 19.78 18.23
CA ASP A 28 -6.05 18.50 18.88
C ASP A 28 -4.56 18.15 18.96
N ARG A 29 -4.14 17.74 20.17
CA ARG A 29 -2.75 17.39 20.48
C ARG A 29 -2.64 15.92 20.85
N GLY A 30 -1.50 15.32 20.52
CA GLY A 30 -1.22 13.93 20.90
C GLY A 30 -1.91 12.88 20.01
N GLN A 31 -2.45 13.29 18.86
CA GLN A 31 -2.99 12.38 17.85
C GLN A 31 -1.91 11.41 17.37
N ARG A 32 -2.27 10.13 17.29
CA ARG A 32 -1.39 9.05 16.82
C ARG A 32 -2.21 8.02 16.07
N GLN A 33 -1.65 7.48 15.00
CA GLN A 33 -2.25 6.33 14.31
C GLN A 33 -2.20 5.09 15.24
N THR A 34 -3.34 4.42 15.37
CA THR A 34 -3.48 3.18 16.15
C THR A 34 -3.60 1.94 15.26
N ALA A 35 -4.06 2.12 14.02
CA ALA A 35 -4.16 1.08 13.01
C ALA A 35 -4.09 1.67 11.59
N TYR A 36 -3.79 0.81 10.61
CA TYR A 36 -3.89 1.13 9.18
C TYR A 36 -4.50 -0.02 8.39
N ARG A 37 -5.09 0.27 7.23
CA ARG A 37 -5.45 -0.70 6.19
C ARG A 37 -5.06 -0.14 4.84
N ILE A 38 -4.30 -0.90 4.06
CA ILE A 38 -3.88 -0.52 2.71
C ILE A 38 -4.65 -1.39 1.72
N LEU A 39 -5.37 -0.72 0.81
CA LEU A 39 -6.04 -1.33 -0.32
C LEU A 39 -5.32 -0.94 -1.60
N VAL A 40 -4.95 -1.94 -2.39
CA VAL A 40 -4.41 -1.76 -3.74
C VAL A 40 -5.26 -2.53 -4.70
N ALA A 41 -5.73 -1.85 -5.74
CA ALA A 41 -6.65 -2.40 -6.71
C ALA A 41 -6.19 -2.11 -8.14
N SER A 42 -6.61 -2.96 -9.06
CA SER A 42 -6.35 -2.79 -10.50
C SER A 42 -7.19 -1.68 -11.13
N SER A 43 -8.25 -1.24 -10.45
CA SER A 43 -9.16 -0.20 -10.93
C SER A 43 -9.69 0.68 -9.79
N ARG A 44 -10.08 1.91 -10.13
CA ARG A 44 -10.73 2.81 -9.17
C ARG A 44 -12.09 2.28 -8.70
N GLU A 45 -12.85 1.64 -9.59
CA GLU A 45 -14.16 1.08 -9.25
C GLU A 45 -14.07 0.00 -8.16
N ASN A 46 -12.98 -0.78 -8.13
CA ASN A 46 -12.72 -1.73 -7.06
C ASN A 46 -12.43 -1.02 -5.73
N LEU A 47 -11.63 0.05 -5.73
CA LEU A 47 -11.38 0.86 -4.53
C LEU A 47 -12.66 1.50 -4.00
N ASP A 48 -13.53 2.00 -4.88
CA ASP A 48 -14.81 2.60 -4.50
C ASP A 48 -15.77 1.57 -3.85
N LYS A 49 -15.51 0.26 -4.04
CA LYS A 49 -16.23 -0.86 -3.42
C LYS A 49 -15.46 -1.50 -2.25
N ASP A 50 -14.39 -0.88 -1.77
CA ASP A 50 -13.48 -1.41 -0.74
C ASP A 50 -12.82 -2.77 -1.12
N ILE A 51 -12.61 -3.01 -2.41
CA ILE A 51 -12.00 -4.23 -2.95
C ILE A 51 -10.54 -3.95 -3.31
N GLY A 52 -9.60 -4.55 -2.56
CA GLY A 52 -8.18 -4.58 -2.87
C GLY A 52 -7.78 -5.84 -3.62
N ASP A 53 -8.11 -5.95 -4.91
CA ASP A 53 -7.88 -7.17 -5.71
C ASP A 53 -6.39 -7.49 -5.92
N LEU A 54 -5.51 -6.49 -5.80
CA LEU A 54 -4.06 -6.68 -5.85
C LEU A 54 -3.47 -6.87 -4.45
N TRP A 55 -4.00 -6.14 -3.46
CA TRP A 55 -3.59 -6.26 -2.07
C TRP A 55 -4.62 -5.66 -1.11
N ASP A 56 -4.87 -6.37 0.00
CA ASP A 56 -5.57 -5.88 1.16
C ASP A 56 -4.81 -6.35 2.41
N THR A 57 -4.36 -5.41 3.25
CA THR A 57 -3.69 -5.77 4.51
C THR A 57 -4.65 -6.21 5.60
N GLY A 58 -5.95 -5.93 5.45
CA GLY A 58 -6.87 -5.83 6.57
C GLY A 58 -6.47 -4.71 7.53
N GLU A 59 -7.15 -4.64 8.68
CA GLU A 59 -6.77 -3.74 9.76
C GLU A 59 -5.51 -4.26 10.46
N VAL A 60 -4.41 -3.52 10.33
CA VAL A 60 -3.16 -3.78 11.03
C VAL A 60 -3.04 -2.81 12.20
N LYS A 61 -3.04 -3.34 13.42
CA LYS A 61 -2.84 -2.56 14.66
C LYS A 61 -1.39 -2.16 14.83
N SER A 62 -0.97 -1.10 14.14
CA SER A 62 0.38 -0.55 14.21
C SER A 62 0.35 0.97 14.03
N GLY A 63 1.23 1.64 14.78
CA GLY A 63 1.53 3.07 14.62
C GLY A 63 2.61 3.35 13.58
N GLU A 64 3.09 2.33 12.86
CA GLU A 64 4.06 2.50 11.79
C GLU A 64 3.42 3.19 10.59
N THR A 65 4.09 4.21 10.08
CA THR A 65 3.65 5.04 8.95
C THR A 65 4.70 5.14 7.85
N ILE A 66 5.88 4.54 8.07
CA ILE A 66 7.03 4.62 7.16
C ILE A 66 7.53 3.22 6.83
N HIS A 67 8.10 3.09 5.64
CA HIS A 67 8.78 1.88 5.18
C HIS A 67 7.90 0.63 5.11
N ILE A 68 6.57 0.77 5.01
CA ILE A 68 5.65 -0.36 4.91
C ILE A 68 5.86 -1.07 3.57
N PRO A 69 6.33 -2.33 3.56
CA PRO A 69 6.59 -3.03 2.32
C PRO A 69 5.28 -3.42 1.64
N TYR A 70 5.20 -3.20 0.32
CA TYR A 70 4.09 -3.72 -0.46
C TYR A 70 4.03 -5.25 -0.36
N GLY A 71 2.85 -5.75 0.05
CA GLY A 71 2.59 -7.17 0.29
C GLY A 71 1.72 -7.85 -0.77
N GLY A 72 1.30 -7.11 -1.80
CA GLY A 72 0.48 -7.65 -2.89
C GLY A 72 1.26 -8.52 -3.87
N GLY A 73 0.51 -9.20 -4.73
CA GLY A 73 1.06 -9.96 -5.87
C GLY A 73 1.66 -9.05 -6.95
N PRO A 74 2.55 -9.58 -7.81
CA PRO A 74 3.01 -8.89 -9.01
C PRO A 74 1.89 -8.71 -10.04
#